data_AF-A0A9P1AME5-F1
#
_entry.id   AF-A0A9P1AME5-F1
#
_cell.length_a   1.000
_cell.length_b   1.000
_cell.length_c   1.000
_cell.angle_alpha   90.00
_cell.angle_beta   90.00
_cell.angle_gamma   90.00
#
_symmetry.space_group_name_H-M   'P 1'
#
loop_
_entity.id
_entity.type
_entity.pdbx_description
1 polymer ?
#
loop_
_entity_poly.entity_id
_entity_poly.type
_entity_poly.pdbx_seq_one_letter_code
_entity_poly.pdbx_strand_id
1 'polypeptide(L)'
;MIRSQIIRAFSALFLFQQARASGYLDLSLKSEFNVKGVVNISSALQHAPLLIPFIVSQNSTEKIPKIPINFNENEYHLTIFVENENQPDIDNSTITATFSPTRGILSPLTVMFPFIGVKINVLCESKWYGEKCDQFCCSETAERVGKVCNVHGQLACPDGQKGFNCGMTINKKWCKCKNDGKCVSSFGKNLNEKTQCDCPLGYTGSLCQKEVEAVELVSTYGVDPKKFRIGTAKMLYESVVDNEFAEVHRPHSTHILHNLRINDV
;
A
#
# COMPACT_ATOMS: atom_id res chain seq x y z
N MET A 1 16.31 53.76 22.51
CA MET A 1 16.20 54.21 21.11
C MET A 1 16.77 53.10 20.22
N ILE A 2 15.92 52.34 19.51
CA ILE A 2 15.72 52.41 18.03
C ILE A 2 16.94 51.79 17.30
N ARG A 3 16.90 50.82 16.37
CA ARG A 3 15.91 50.02 15.62
C ARG A 3 16.77 48.97 14.86
N SER A 4 16.36 47.70 14.74
CA SER A 4 15.72 47.09 13.55
C SER A 4 16.65 46.60 12.42
N GLN A 5 16.22 45.47 11.82
CA GLN A 5 16.67 44.67 10.64
C GLN A 5 17.35 43.35 11.12
N ILE A 6 16.72 42.16 11.24
CA ILE A 6 15.77 41.39 10.38
C ILE A 6 16.24 41.45 8.90
N ILE A 7 16.45 40.39 8.11
CA ILE A 7 15.67 39.17 7.88
C ILE A 7 16.51 38.13 7.08
N ARG A 8 16.15 36.84 7.20
CA ARG A 8 16.26 35.73 6.22
C ARG A 8 17.50 34.84 6.23
N ALA A 9 17.44 33.81 7.06
CA ALA A 9 17.96 32.48 6.73
C ALA A 9 17.12 31.39 7.42
N PHE A 10 15.82 31.36 7.14
CA PHE A 10 14.95 30.22 7.45
C PHE A 10 14.42 29.68 6.13
N SER A 11 15.20 28.82 5.48
CA SER A 11 14.74 27.99 4.37
C SER A 11 15.61 26.75 4.29
N ALA A 12 14.94 25.60 4.41
CA ALA A 12 15.38 24.28 3.98
C ALA A 12 16.62 23.67 4.67
N LEU A 13 16.48 23.32 5.95
CA LEU A 13 17.09 22.10 6.49
C LEU A 13 15.98 21.12 6.85
N PHE A 14 15.27 20.65 5.83
CA PHE A 14 14.60 19.36 5.87
C PHE A 14 15.30 18.50 4.82
N LEU A 15 15.40 17.20 5.12
CA LEU A 15 15.92 16.12 4.25
C LEU A 15 17.44 15.91 4.37
N PHE A 16 17.82 15.02 5.28
CA PHE A 16 18.55 13.78 4.95
C PHE A 16 18.69 12.92 6.23
N GLN A 17 17.57 12.59 6.87
CA GLN A 17 17.51 11.27 7.49
C GLN A 17 17.05 10.31 6.41
N GLN A 18 18.00 9.83 5.59
CA GLN A 18 17.78 8.58 4.86
C GLN A 18 17.70 7.47 5.89
N ALA A 19 16.53 7.30 6.52
CA ALA A 19 16.07 5.95 6.72
C ALA A 19 16.10 5.34 5.32
N ARG A 20 17.08 4.45 5.05
CA ARG A 20 17.14 3.69 3.79
C ARG A 20 15.95 2.73 3.81
N ALA A 21 14.75 3.26 3.57
CA ALA A 21 13.59 2.46 3.34
C ALA A 21 13.81 1.74 2.01
N SER A 22 13.78 0.41 2.05
CA SER A 22 13.93 -0.41 0.86
C SER A 22 12.59 -0.61 0.12
N GLY A 23 11.52 0.00 0.64
CA GLY A 23 10.23 0.11 -0.02
C GLY A 23 9.35 1.22 0.56
N TYR A 24 8.15 1.31 0.04
CA TYR A 24 7.20 2.38 0.31
C TYR A 24 5.76 1.89 0.23
N LEU A 25 4.88 2.62 0.89
CA LEU A 25 3.44 2.56 0.73
C LEU A 25 3.02 3.52 -0.37
N ASP A 26 2.25 2.98 -1.33
CA ASP A 26 1.59 3.69 -2.42
C ASP A 26 0.08 3.73 -2.12
N LEU A 27 -0.43 4.92 -1.82
CA LEU A 27 -1.80 5.16 -1.39
C LEU A 27 -2.52 6.03 -2.40
N SER A 28 -3.68 5.60 -2.88
CA SER A 28 -4.56 6.41 -3.72
C SER A 28 -5.98 6.42 -3.18
N LEU A 29 -6.65 7.57 -3.25
CA LEU A 29 -7.99 7.79 -2.71
C LEU A 29 -8.90 8.31 -3.82
N LYS A 30 -10.16 7.86 -3.83
CA LYS A 30 -11.21 8.35 -4.73
C LYS A 30 -12.52 8.51 -3.95
N SER A 31 -13.20 9.63 -4.19
CA SER A 31 -14.45 10.00 -3.53
C SER A 31 -15.44 10.56 -4.55
N GLU A 32 -16.74 10.36 -4.32
CA GLU A 32 -17.81 11.05 -5.06
C GLU A 32 -18.01 12.50 -4.60
N PHE A 33 -17.27 12.94 -3.59
CA PHE A 33 -17.36 14.25 -2.98
C PHE A 33 -16.01 14.96 -3.04
N ASN A 34 -16.03 16.28 -2.89
CA ASN A 34 -14.80 17.03 -2.63
C ASN A 34 -14.43 16.82 -1.16
N VAL A 35 -13.33 16.12 -0.89
CA VAL A 35 -12.90 15.84 0.48
C VAL A 35 -11.49 16.35 0.70
N LYS A 36 -11.23 16.82 1.91
CA LYS A 36 -9.89 17.19 2.37
C LYS A 36 -9.63 16.52 3.70
N GLY A 37 -8.36 16.31 3.99
CA GLY A 37 -8.00 15.57 5.18
C GLY A 37 -6.51 15.41 5.34
N VAL A 38 -6.16 14.52 6.27
CA VAL A 38 -4.78 14.19 6.61
C VAL A 38 -4.65 12.67 6.71
N VAL A 39 -3.68 12.13 5.98
CA VAL A 39 -3.20 10.76 6.18
C VAL A 39 -2.13 10.78 7.26
N ASN A 40 -2.27 9.90 8.23
CA ASN A 40 -1.28 9.59 9.24
C ASN A 40 -0.85 8.14 9.12
N ILE A 41 0.46 7.90 9.13
CA ILE A 41 1.01 6.57 9.31
C ILE A 41 1.91 6.54 10.55
N SER A 42 1.77 5.48 11.34
CA SER A 42 2.62 5.26 12.50
C SER A 42 2.94 3.79 12.69
N SER A 43 4.06 3.53 13.36
CA SER A 43 4.49 2.21 13.84
C SER A 43 5.14 2.37 15.22
N ALA A 44 5.38 1.25 15.91
CA ALA A 44 5.92 1.27 17.27
C ALA A 44 7.31 1.92 17.39
N LEU A 45 8.19 1.78 16.39
CA LEU A 45 9.53 2.40 16.42
C LEU A 45 9.55 3.80 15.79
N GLN A 46 8.46 4.24 15.16
CA GLN A 46 8.40 5.56 14.55
C GLN A 46 8.06 6.61 15.62
N HIS A 47 9.09 7.32 16.09
CA HIS A 47 8.98 8.28 17.20
C HIS A 47 8.11 9.52 16.89
N ALA A 48 7.75 9.76 15.62
CA ALA A 48 6.86 10.86 15.23
C ALA A 48 5.91 10.43 14.10
N PRO A 49 4.61 10.77 14.19
CA PRO A 49 3.64 10.48 13.13
C PRO A 49 3.95 11.27 11.86
N LEU A 50 3.82 10.62 10.69
CA LEU A 50 3.94 11.29 9.41
C LEU A 50 2.55 11.77 8.97
N LEU A 51 2.33 13.08 9.01
CA LEU A 51 1.07 13.71 8.62
C LEU A 51 1.16 14.28 7.21
N ILE A 52 0.31 13.79 6.31
CA ILE A 52 0.27 14.19 4.90
C ILE A 52 -1.12 14.74 4.58
N PRO A 53 -1.26 16.06 4.37
CA PRO A 53 -2.53 16.63 3.95
C PRO A 53 -2.86 16.23 2.51
N PHE A 54 -4.14 16.07 2.19
CA PHE A 54 -4.61 15.76 0.85
C PHE A 54 -5.94 16.45 0.55
N ILE A 55 -6.23 16.57 -0.75
CA ILE A 55 -7.53 17.00 -1.27
C ILE A 55 -7.90 16.04 -2.40
N VAL A 56 -9.06 15.40 -2.31
CA VAL A 56 -9.64 14.61 -3.40
C VAL A 56 -10.75 15.45 -4.01
N SER A 57 -10.64 15.75 -5.30
CA SER A 57 -11.76 16.35 -6.03
C SER A 57 -12.79 15.30 -6.38
N GLN A 58 -14.06 15.69 -6.48
CA GLN A 58 -15.16 14.80 -6.82
C GLN A 58 -14.86 13.94 -8.06
N ASN A 59 -15.05 12.61 -7.90
CA ASN A 59 -14.82 11.57 -8.91
C ASN A 59 -13.40 11.50 -9.49
N SER A 60 -12.44 12.17 -8.86
CA SER A 60 -11.03 12.12 -9.22
C SER A 60 -10.25 11.22 -8.27
N THR A 61 -9.15 10.66 -8.78
CA THR A 61 -8.21 9.88 -7.96
C THR A 61 -7.08 10.79 -7.50
N GLU A 62 -6.92 10.90 -6.20
CA GLU A 62 -5.77 11.56 -5.58
C GLU A 62 -4.70 10.51 -5.24
N LYS A 63 -3.45 10.80 -5.60
CA LYS A 63 -2.31 9.95 -5.26
C LYS A 63 -1.49 10.60 -4.17
N ILE A 64 -1.44 9.96 -3.02
CA ILE A 64 -0.64 10.43 -1.89
C ILE A 64 0.84 10.21 -2.22
N PRO A 65 1.74 11.16 -1.86
CA PRO A 65 3.17 10.96 -2.00
C PRO A 65 3.63 9.64 -1.37
N LYS A 66 4.58 8.96 -2.01
CA LYS A 66 5.11 7.67 -1.53
C LYS A 66 5.61 7.81 -0.09
N ILE A 67 5.10 6.95 0.77
CA ILE A 67 5.43 6.94 2.19
C ILE A 67 6.49 5.86 2.43
N PRO A 68 7.70 6.18 2.92
CA PRO A 68 8.71 5.18 3.23
C PRO A 68 8.22 4.16 4.27
N ILE A 69 8.45 2.86 4.03
CA ILE A 69 8.08 1.77 4.95
C ILE A 69 9.32 1.00 5.40
N ASN A 70 9.37 0.69 6.69
CA ASN A 70 10.39 -0.17 7.30
C ASN A 70 9.82 -1.58 7.47
N PHE A 71 10.31 -2.54 6.69
CA PHE A 71 9.86 -3.93 6.73
C PHE A 71 10.34 -4.73 7.96
N ASN A 72 11.14 -4.11 8.84
CA ASN A 72 11.51 -4.68 10.13
C ASN A 72 10.43 -4.44 11.20
N GLU A 73 9.48 -3.54 10.95
CA GLU A 73 8.31 -3.34 11.80
C GLU A 73 7.34 -4.50 11.63
N ASN A 74 6.66 -4.86 12.72
CA ASN A 74 5.67 -5.93 12.68
C ASN A 74 4.30 -5.42 12.23
N GLU A 75 3.97 -4.17 12.51
CA GLU A 75 2.65 -3.60 12.27
C GLU A 75 2.74 -2.08 12.03
N TYR A 76 1.91 -1.62 11.10
CA TYR A 76 1.64 -0.21 10.82
C TYR A 76 0.17 0.11 11.09
N HIS A 77 -0.08 1.31 11.62
CA HIS A 77 -1.40 1.89 11.74
C HIS A 77 -1.54 3.03 10.72
N LEU A 78 -2.48 2.86 9.80
CA LEU A 78 -2.90 3.88 8.86
C LEU A 78 -4.16 4.55 9.42
N THR A 79 -4.13 5.87 9.54
CA THR A 79 -5.29 6.68 9.93
C THR A 79 -5.51 7.76 8.89
N ILE A 80 -6.72 7.83 8.32
CA ILE A 80 -7.15 8.87 7.39
C ILE A 80 -8.20 9.70 8.11
N PHE A 81 -7.85 10.92 8.47
CA PHE A 81 -8.78 11.90 9.02
C PHE A 81 -9.35 12.73 7.88
N VAL A 82 -10.68 12.84 7.80
CA VAL A 82 -11.39 13.58 6.76
C VAL A 82 -12.27 14.63 7.38
N GLU A 83 -12.17 15.86 6.87
CA GLU A 83 -13.07 16.96 7.19
C GLU A 83 -14.29 16.88 6.27
N ASN A 84 -15.48 16.75 6.87
CA ASN A 84 -16.72 16.62 6.12
C ASN A 84 -17.37 17.99 5.94
N GLU A 85 -17.12 18.62 4.79
CA GLU A 85 -17.81 19.88 4.45
C GLU A 85 -19.14 19.66 3.73
N ASN A 86 -19.35 18.48 3.14
CA ASN A 86 -20.52 18.20 2.30
C ASN A 86 -21.72 17.63 3.06
N GLN A 87 -21.54 17.21 4.32
CA GLN A 87 -22.59 16.61 5.14
C GLN A 87 -22.65 17.30 6.50
N PRO A 88 -23.62 18.19 6.75
CA PRO A 88 -23.67 19.00 7.98
C PRO A 88 -23.98 18.21 9.26
N ASP A 89 -24.45 16.97 9.10
CA ASP A 89 -24.79 16.06 10.22
C ASP A 89 -23.62 15.13 10.59
N ILE A 90 -22.47 15.24 9.91
CA ILE A 90 -21.24 14.48 10.20
C ILE A 90 -20.10 15.49 10.34
N ASP A 91 -19.51 15.59 11.52
CA ASP A 91 -18.45 16.58 11.77
C ASP A 91 -17.14 16.17 11.08
N ASN A 92 -16.66 14.96 11.40
CA ASN A 92 -15.44 14.39 10.84
C ASN A 92 -15.55 12.87 10.69
N SER A 93 -14.73 12.32 9.79
CA SER A 93 -14.58 10.87 9.62
C SER A 93 -13.15 10.48 9.90
N THR A 94 -12.96 9.40 10.64
CA THR A 94 -11.66 8.78 10.88
C THR A 94 -11.71 7.36 10.35
N ILE A 95 -10.95 7.08 9.30
CA ILE A 95 -10.80 5.74 8.74
C ILE A 95 -9.47 5.16 9.22
N THR A 96 -9.48 3.97 9.79
CA THR A 96 -8.27 3.31 10.30
C THR A 96 -8.06 1.94 9.67
N ALA A 97 -6.81 1.56 9.47
CA ALA A 97 -6.42 0.21 9.06
C ALA A 97 -5.13 -0.20 9.78
N THR A 98 -4.96 -1.50 10.00
CA THR A 98 -3.71 -2.08 10.50
C THR A 98 -3.18 -3.12 9.54
N PHE A 99 -1.86 -3.19 9.38
CA PHE A 99 -1.24 -4.17 8.51
C PHE A 99 0.22 -4.44 8.85
N SER A 100 0.67 -5.65 8.58
CA SER A 100 2.10 -5.98 8.57
C SER A 100 2.72 -5.63 7.21
N PRO A 101 3.91 -4.99 7.19
CA PRO A 101 4.54 -4.57 5.94
C PRO A 101 5.03 -5.79 5.16
N THR A 102 4.33 -6.12 4.07
CA THR A 102 4.73 -7.16 3.11
C THR A 102 4.43 -6.64 1.72
N ARG A 103 5.35 -6.83 0.77
CA ARG A 103 5.18 -6.40 -0.62
C ARG A 103 3.92 -7.03 -1.20
N GLY A 104 2.99 -6.22 -1.69
CA GLY A 104 1.75 -6.70 -2.26
C GLY A 104 0.64 -5.65 -2.36
N ILE A 105 -0.54 -6.13 -2.74
CA ILE A 105 -1.77 -5.34 -2.82
C ILE A 105 -2.57 -5.60 -1.55
N LEU A 106 -2.64 -4.57 -0.72
CA LEU A 106 -3.30 -4.58 0.58
C LEU A 106 -4.68 -3.91 0.52
N SER A 107 -5.07 -3.36 -0.64
CA SER A 107 -6.33 -2.64 -0.83
C SER A 107 -7.53 -3.42 -0.23
N PRO A 108 -8.40 -2.72 0.53
CA PRO A 108 -9.57 -3.32 1.14
C PRO A 108 -10.57 -3.78 0.07
N LEU A 109 -11.45 -4.73 0.42
CA LEU A 109 -12.49 -5.19 -0.51
C LEU A 109 -13.67 -4.22 -0.61
N THR A 110 -14.01 -3.60 0.51
CA THR A 110 -15.09 -2.64 0.63
C THR A 110 -14.58 -1.34 1.23
N VAL A 111 -15.21 -0.24 0.85
CA VAL A 111 -14.97 1.09 1.40
C VAL A 111 -16.28 1.68 1.89
N MET A 112 -16.20 2.77 2.63
CA MET A 112 -17.35 3.48 3.18
C MET A 112 -17.21 4.97 2.92
N PHE A 113 -18.29 5.71 3.21
CA PHE A 113 -18.30 7.17 3.11
C PHE A 113 -17.03 7.81 3.74
N PRO A 114 -16.39 8.79 3.09
CA PRO A 114 -16.77 9.40 1.81
C PRO A 114 -16.08 8.76 0.60
N PHE A 115 -15.37 7.64 0.75
CA PHE A 115 -14.58 7.05 -0.32
C PHE A 115 -15.34 5.95 -1.08
N ILE A 116 -15.11 5.92 -2.39
CA ILE A 116 -15.53 4.84 -3.31
C ILE A 116 -14.34 4.03 -3.83
N GLY A 117 -13.12 4.55 -3.64
CA GLY A 117 -11.90 3.84 -3.99
C GLY A 117 -10.78 4.13 -3.00
N VAL A 118 -10.19 3.08 -2.42
CA VAL A 118 -8.98 3.18 -1.58
C VAL A 118 -7.97 2.14 -2.05
N LYS A 119 -6.82 2.59 -2.57
CA LYS A 119 -5.75 1.72 -3.04
C LYS A 119 -4.61 1.75 -2.04
N ILE A 120 -4.19 0.59 -1.55
CA ILE A 120 -3.12 0.45 -0.55
C ILE A 120 -2.15 -0.61 -1.06
N ASN A 121 -1.00 -0.18 -1.57
CA ASN A 121 0.01 -1.10 -2.08
C ASN A 121 1.34 -0.89 -1.34
N VAL A 122 1.98 -1.98 -0.95
CA VAL A 122 3.32 -1.96 -0.38
C VAL A 122 4.28 -2.46 -1.45
N LEU A 123 5.21 -1.61 -1.87
CA LEU A 123 6.10 -1.85 -3.00
C LEU A 123 7.55 -1.63 -2.61
N CYS A 124 8.48 -2.23 -3.36
CA CYS A 124 9.90 -2.00 -3.16
C CYS A 124 10.39 -0.76 -3.90
N GLU A 125 11.41 -0.11 -3.35
CA GLU A 125 12.17 0.90 -4.04
C GLU A 125 12.94 0.30 -5.21
N SER A 126 13.38 1.17 -6.12
CA SER A 126 14.19 0.74 -7.25
C SER A 126 15.41 -0.06 -6.76
N LYS A 127 15.69 -1.18 -7.43
CA LYS A 127 16.78 -2.13 -7.13
C LYS A 127 16.61 -2.97 -5.86
N TRP A 128 15.50 -2.84 -5.13
CA TRP A 128 15.16 -3.69 -3.99
C TRP A 128 14.01 -4.62 -4.33
N TYR A 129 14.07 -5.84 -3.80
CA TYR A 129 13.20 -6.95 -4.16
C TYR A 129 13.01 -7.90 -2.97
N GLY A 130 12.18 -8.93 -3.16
CA GLY A 130 11.76 -9.85 -2.11
C GLY A 130 10.47 -9.39 -1.42
N GLU A 131 9.89 -10.27 -0.61
CA GLU A 131 8.63 -10.01 0.11
C GLU A 131 8.77 -8.85 1.12
N LYS A 132 9.98 -8.66 1.66
CA LYS A 132 10.32 -7.58 2.60
C LYS A 132 11.19 -6.49 1.98
N CYS A 133 11.32 -6.49 0.65
CA CYS A 133 12.19 -5.57 -0.07
C CYS A 133 13.63 -5.54 0.47
N ASP A 134 14.16 -6.66 0.96
CA ASP A 134 15.46 -6.76 1.65
C ASP A 134 16.57 -7.29 0.73
N GLN A 135 16.24 -7.64 -0.51
CA GLN A 135 17.18 -8.19 -1.49
C GLN A 135 17.55 -7.13 -2.52
N PHE A 136 18.80 -6.68 -2.49
CA PHE A 136 19.33 -5.75 -3.49
C PHE A 136 19.72 -6.50 -4.77
N CYS A 137 19.25 -6.01 -5.92
CA CYS A 137 19.68 -6.47 -7.23
C CYS A 137 19.80 -5.31 -8.23
N CYS A 138 20.99 -5.16 -8.80
CA CYS A 138 21.32 -4.11 -9.75
C CYS A 138 21.04 -4.60 -11.17
N SER A 139 20.00 -4.08 -11.83
CA SER A 139 19.61 -4.49 -13.18
C SER A 139 20.72 -4.24 -14.19
N GLU A 140 21.45 -3.13 -14.07
CA GLU A 140 22.55 -2.81 -14.98
C GLU A 140 23.71 -3.81 -14.88
N THR A 141 23.98 -4.33 -13.67
CA THR A 141 25.00 -5.37 -13.47
C THR A 141 24.50 -6.73 -13.97
N ALA A 142 23.23 -7.04 -13.77
CA ALA A 142 22.61 -8.27 -14.26
C ALA A 142 22.67 -8.33 -15.80
N GLU A 143 22.32 -7.24 -16.47
CA GLU A 143 22.32 -7.14 -17.94
C GLU A 143 23.71 -7.39 -18.53
N ARG A 144 24.78 -6.88 -17.89
CA ARG A 144 26.18 -7.10 -18.34
C ARG A 144 26.59 -8.58 -18.38
N VAL A 145 25.93 -9.44 -17.62
CA VAL A 145 26.16 -10.88 -17.62
C VAL A 145 25.03 -11.65 -18.30
N GLY A 146 24.19 -10.98 -19.08
CA GLY A 146 23.07 -11.58 -19.82
C GLY A 146 21.95 -12.10 -18.91
N LYS A 147 21.72 -11.45 -17.77
CA LYS A 147 20.74 -11.82 -16.74
C LYS A 147 19.79 -10.67 -16.43
N VAL A 148 18.74 -10.96 -15.67
CA VAL A 148 17.79 -10.00 -15.11
C VAL A 148 17.66 -10.19 -13.60
N CYS A 149 17.14 -9.18 -12.90
CA CYS A 149 16.74 -9.32 -11.50
C CYS A 149 15.30 -9.85 -11.45
N ASN A 150 15.08 -11.01 -10.83
CA ASN A 150 13.71 -11.48 -10.59
C ASN A 150 13.09 -10.81 -9.35
N VAL A 151 11.81 -11.07 -9.09
CA VAL A 151 11.07 -10.48 -7.96
C VAL A 151 11.64 -10.82 -6.57
N HIS A 152 12.52 -11.82 -6.48
CA HIS A 152 13.20 -12.23 -5.25
C HIS A 152 14.56 -11.53 -5.08
N GLY A 153 14.94 -10.64 -6.00
CA GLY A 153 16.23 -9.95 -5.98
C GLY A 153 17.41 -10.84 -6.35
N GLN A 154 17.14 -11.94 -7.05
CA GLN A 154 18.14 -12.89 -7.50
C GLN A 154 18.37 -12.72 -8.99
N LEU A 155 19.62 -12.97 -9.42
CA LEU A 155 19.89 -13.06 -10.85
C LEU A 155 19.05 -14.19 -11.44
N ALA A 156 18.50 -13.97 -12.62
CA ALA A 156 17.66 -14.89 -13.35
C ALA A 156 17.95 -14.75 -14.85
N CYS A 157 17.57 -15.74 -15.63
CA CYS A 157 17.48 -15.56 -17.06
C CYS A 157 16.21 -14.79 -17.43
N PRO A 158 16.17 -14.17 -18.63
CA PRO A 158 14.95 -13.59 -19.19
C PRO A 158 13.77 -14.58 -19.18
N ASP A 159 12.55 -14.04 -19.25
CA ASP A 159 11.31 -14.81 -19.15
C ASP A 159 11.33 -16.09 -20.01
N GLY A 160 11.07 -17.23 -19.36
CA GLY A 160 11.01 -18.54 -20.02
C GLY A 160 12.36 -19.19 -20.31
N GLN A 161 13.48 -18.58 -19.91
CA GLN A 161 14.83 -19.12 -20.13
C GLN A 161 15.53 -19.57 -18.84
N LYS A 162 16.51 -20.45 -18.99
CA LYS A 162 17.36 -20.99 -17.92
C LYS A 162 18.73 -21.44 -18.43
N GLY A 163 19.58 -21.88 -17.51
CA GLY A 163 20.95 -22.32 -17.72
C GLY A 163 21.93 -21.16 -17.53
N PHE A 164 23.21 -21.51 -17.33
CA PHE A 164 24.26 -20.53 -17.08
C PHE A 164 24.31 -19.41 -18.12
N ASN A 165 24.10 -19.73 -19.41
CA ASN A 165 24.04 -18.75 -20.52
C ASN A 165 22.62 -18.42 -21.00
N CYS A 166 21.56 -18.81 -20.26
CA CYS A 166 20.16 -18.59 -20.65
C CYS A 166 19.72 -19.21 -21.99
N GLY A 167 20.48 -20.19 -22.51
CA GLY A 167 20.18 -20.85 -23.79
C GLY A 167 19.12 -21.95 -23.73
N MET A 168 18.64 -22.33 -22.54
CA MET A 168 17.67 -23.41 -22.38
C MET A 168 16.29 -22.86 -22.02
N THR A 169 15.22 -23.51 -22.47
CA THR A 169 13.85 -23.11 -22.12
C THR A 169 13.41 -23.72 -20.78
N ILE A 170 12.67 -22.95 -19.98
CA ILE A 170 12.01 -23.43 -18.78
C ILE A 170 10.83 -24.32 -19.17
N ASN A 171 10.82 -25.56 -18.70
CA ASN A 171 9.65 -26.43 -18.81
C ASN A 171 8.63 -26.06 -17.72
N LYS A 172 7.39 -25.75 -18.11
CA LYS A 172 6.30 -25.46 -17.17
C LYS A 172 6.07 -26.56 -16.13
N LYS A 173 6.44 -27.82 -16.42
CA LYS A 173 6.34 -28.94 -15.45
C LYS A 173 7.32 -28.83 -14.28
N TRP A 174 8.37 -28.00 -14.37
CA TRP A 174 9.37 -27.83 -13.32
C TRP A 174 8.91 -26.94 -12.17
N CYS A 175 7.94 -26.05 -12.39
CA CYS A 175 7.30 -25.30 -11.32
C CYS A 175 5.78 -25.58 -11.30
N LYS A 176 5.23 -25.82 -10.11
CA LYS A 176 3.78 -26.01 -9.92
C LYS A 176 3.11 -24.70 -9.46
N CYS A 177 3.45 -23.58 -10.11
CA CYS A 177 2.93 -22.27 -9.74
C CYS A 177 1.40 -22.22 -9.91
N LYS A 178 0.75 -21.52 -8.99
CA LYS A 178 -0.70 -21.26 -8.94
C LYS A 178 -0.97 -19.80 -9.27
N ASN A 179 -2.23 -19.44 -9.46
CA ASN A 179 -2.70 -18.06 -9.62
C ASN A 179 -1.86 -17.27 -10.64
N ASP A 180 -1.65 -17.85 -11.81
CA ASP A 180 -0.86 -17.29 -12.92
C ASP A 180 0.61 -16.96 -12.60
N GLY A 181 1.16 -17.56 -11.54
CA GLY A 181 2.58 -17.48 -11.22
C GLY A 181 3.47 -17.99 -12.35
N LYS A 182 4.55 -17.27 -12.62
CA LYS A 182 5.52 -17.61 -13.67
C LYS A 182 6.63 -18.50 -13.11
N CYS A 183 7.03 -19.53 -13.85
CA CYS A 183 8.22 -20.31 -13.52
C CYS A 183 9.44 -19.56 -14.02
N VAL A 184 10.31 -19.11 -13.11
CA VAL A 184 11.52 -18.36 -13.41
C VAL A 184 12.75 -19.12 -12.93
N SER A 185 13.86 -18.92 -13.63
CA SER A 185 15.16 -19.34 -13.12
C SER A 185 15.63 -18.37 -12.04
N SER A 186 16.45 -18.85 -11.12
CA SER A 186 17.00 -18.05 -10.03
C SER A 186 18.34 -18.60 -9.60
N PHE A 187 19.34 -17.73 -9.58
CA PHE A 187 20.71 -18.05 -9.20
C PHE A 187 20.94 -17.63 -7.75
N GLY A 188 21.26 -18.61 -6.89
CA GLY A 188 21.66 -18.33 -5.51
C GLY A 188 23.06 -17.71 -5.43
N LYS A 189 23.50 -17.39 -4.21
CA LYS A 189 24.83 -16.78 -3.95
C LYS A 189 26.02 -17.58 -4.53
N ASN A 190 25.87 -18.90 -4.66
CA ASN A 190 26.90 -19.79 -5.21
C ASN A 190 26.72 -20.05 -6.72
N LEU A 191 25.94 -19.23 -7.43
CA LEU A 191 25.56 -19.42 -8.84
C LEU A 191 24.86 -20.75 -9.15
N ASN A 192 24.39 -21.45 -8.13
CA ASN A 192 23.53 -22.61 -8.31
C ASN A 192 22.15 -22.14 -8.79
N GLU A 193 21.78 -22.59 -9.98
CA GLU A 193 20.48 -22.31 -10.58
C GLU A 193 19.40 -23.21 -9.97
N LYS A 194 18.27 -22.59 -9.60
CA LYS A 194 17.01 -23.27 -9.28
C LYS A 194 15.88 -22.65 -10.08
N THR A 195 14.81 -23.40 -10.28
CA THR A 195 13.55 -22.87 -10.80
C THR A 195 12.59 -22.63 -9.64
N GLN A 196 11.93 -21.48 -9.62
CA GLN A 196 10.95 -21.13 -8.59
C GLN A 196 9.81 -20.29 -9.17
N CYS A 197 8.76 -20.11 -8.39
CA CYS A 197 7.63 -19.28 -8.81
C CYS A 197 7.90 -17.79 -8.55
N ASP A 198 7.57 -16.99 -9.57
CA ASP A 198 7.44 -15.56 -9.50
C ASP A 198 5.94 -15.24 -9.41
N CYS A 199 5.52 -14.72 -8.26
CA CYS A 199 4.11 -14.52 -7.95
C CYS A 199 3.65 -13.14 -8.43
N PRO A 200 2.49 -13.06 -9.11
CA PRO A 200 1.90 -11.77 -9.40
C PRO A 200 1.56 -11.03 -8.10
N LEU A 201 1.46 -9.70 -8.21
CA LEU A 201 1.04 -8.86 -7.08
C LEU A 201 -0.31 -9.33 -6.54
N GLY A 202 -0.44 -9.42 -5.23
CA GLY A 202 -1.63 -9.96 -4.55
C GLY A 202 -1.53 -11.45 -4.20
N TYR A 203 -0.47 -12.15 -4.60
CA TYR A 203 -0.24 -13.55 -4.24
C TYR A 203 1.17 -13.77 -3.67
N THR A 204 1.29 -14.75 -2.78
CA THR A 204 2.52 -15.14 -2.05
C THR A 204 2.60 -16.66 -1.86
N GLY A 205 3.68 -17.12 -1.26
CA GLY A 205 4.02 -18.52 -1.06
C GLY A 205 4.91 -19.07 -2.17
N SER A 206 5.59 -20.18 -1.88
CA SER A 206 6.56 -20.79 -2.80
C SER A 206 5.97 -21.24 -4.14
N LEU A 207 4.65 -21.41 -4.21
CA LEU A 207 3.90 -21.75 -5.42
C LEU A 207 2.85 -20.70 -5.78
N CYS A 208 2.88 -19.50 -5.19
CA CYS A 208 1.87 -18.44 -5.39
C CYS A 208 0.44 -18.87 -5.02
N GLN A 209 0.34 -19.82 -4.08
CA GLN A 209 -0.93 -20.45 -3.70
C GLN A 209 -1.71 -19.68 -2.65
N LYS A 210 -1.08 -18.68 -2.00
CA LYS A 210 -1.71 -17.86 -0.96
C LYS A 210 -2.01 -16.49 -1.53
N GLU A 211 -3.16 -15.94 -1.21
CA GLU A 211 -3.43 -14.53 -1.44
C GLU A 211 -2.77 -13.69 -0.36
N VAL A 212 -2.32 -12.49 -0.72
CA VAL A 212 -1.98 -11.46 0.26
C VAL A 212 -3.29 -10.94 0.83
N GLU A 213 -3.40 -10.94 2.15
CA GLU A 213 -4.62 -10.53 2.85
C GLU A 213 -4.91 -9.04 2.58
N ALA A 214 -6.19 -8.75 2.29
CA ALA A 214 -6.68 -7.38 2.23
C ALA A 214 -6.69 -6.79 3.64
N VAL A 215 -6.45 -5.48 3.77
CA VAL A 215 -6.70 -4.82 5.04
C VAL A 215 -8.19 -4.56 5.21
N GLU A 216 -8.63 -4.55 6.46
CA GLU A 216 -9.96 -4.07 6.81
C GLU A 216 -9.89 -2.59 7.17
N LEU A 217 -10.76 -1.78 6.54
CA LEU A 217 -10.95 -0.39 6.94
C LEU A 217 -12.03 -0.31 7.99
N VAL A 218 -11.75 0.33 9.12
CA VAL A 218 -12.73 0.69 10.14
C VAL A 218 -13.01 2.19 10.02
N SER A 219 -14.27 2.56 9.80
CA SER A 219 -14.68 3.96 9.66
C SER A 219 -15.43 4.42 10.90
N THR A 220 -14.91 5.47 11.53
CA THR A 220 -15.50 6.12 12.70
C THR A 220 -15.99 7.50 12.34
N TYR A 221 -17.25 7.80 12.62
CA TYR A 221 -17.85 9.11 12.30
C TYR A 221 -18.17 9.86 13.59
N GLY A 222 -17.64 11.08 13.71
CA GLY A 222 -18.05 12.02 14.74
C GLY A 222 -19.37 12.67 14.33
N VAL A 223 -20.37 12.59 15.22
CA VAL A 223 -21.71 13.12 14.97
C VAL A 223 -22.14 14.02 16.13
N ASP A 224 -22.85 15.11 15.80
CA ASP A 224 -23.56 15.94 16.79
C ASP A 224 -24.94 15.30 17.06
N PRO A 225 -25.22 14.76 18.26
CA PRO A 225 -26.48 14.07 18.55
C PRO A 225 -27.72 14.94 18.36
N LYS A 226 -27.57 16.27 18.42
CA LYS A 226 -28.68 17.22 18.21
C LYS A 226 -29.02 17.42 16.73
N LYS A 227 -28.06 17.14 15.84
CA LYS A 227 -28.20 17.25 14.38
C LYS A 227 -28.35 15.89 13.71
N PHE A 228 -27.86 14.82 14.33
CA PHE A 228 -27.82 13.49 13.74
C PHE A 228 -29.22 12.92 13.51
N ARG A 229 -29.54 12.62 12.25
CA ARG A 229 -30.85 12.11 11.83
C ARG A 229 -30.78 10.63 11.52
N ILE A 230 -31.92 9.95 11.67
CA ILE A 230 -32.10 8.55 11.24
C ILE A 230 -31.71 8.38 9.75
N GLY A 231 -31.98 9.37 8.91
CA GLY A 231 -31.57 9.36 7.50
C GLY A 231 -30.05 9.31 7.32
N THR A 232 -29.29 10.02 8.16
CA THR A 232 -27.82 10.03 8.14
C THR A 232 -27.25 8.69 8.60
N ALA A 233 -27.82 8.11 9.66
CA ALA A 233 -27.47 6.74 10.07
C ALA A 233 -27.70 5.74 8.93
N LYS A 234 -28.89 5.78 8.32
CA LYS A 234 -29.23 4.93 7.18
C LYS A 234 -28.26 5.11 6.01
N MET A 235 -27.94 6.36 5.65
CA MET A 235 -26.96 6.67 4.61
C MET A 235 -25.59 6.06 4.92
N LEU A 236 -25.08 6.17 6.16
CA LEU A 236 -23.79 5.59 6.54
C LEU A 236 -23.81 4.06 6.43
N TYR A 237 -24.88 3.40 6.86
CA TYR A 237 -25.07 1.96 6.70
C TYR A 237 -25.15 1.53 5.24
N GLU A 238 -25.79 2.33 4.38
CA GLU A 238 -25.93 2.07 2.94
C GLU A 238 -24.69 2.50 2.14
N SER A 239 -23.77 3.25 2.73
CA SER A 239 -22.55 3.74 2.07
C SER A 239 -21.48 2.68 1.88
N VAL A 240 -21.67 1.48 2.42
CA VAL A 240 -20.68 0.41 2.27
C VAL A 240 -20.77 -0.15 0.86
N VAL A 241 -19.72 0.08 0.09
CA VAL A 241 -19.67 -0.28 -1.33
C VAL A 241 -18.39 -1.05 -1.63
N ASP A 242 -18.40 -1.78 -2.75
CA ASP A 242 -17.20 -2.41 -3.27
C ASP A 242 -16.14 -1.36 -3.60
N ASN A 243 -14.90 -1.66 -3.25
CA ASN A 243 -13.78 -0.78 -3.55
C ASN A 243 -13.51 -0.79 -5.06
N GLU A 244 -13.64 0.36 -5.72
CA GLU A 244 -13.33 0.48 -7.15
C GLU A 244 -11.86 0.13 -7.49
N PHE A 245 -10.96 0.18 -6.51
CA PHE A 245 -9.57 -0.23 -6.65
C PHE A 245 -9.28 -1.66 -6.20
N ALA A 246 -10.31 -2.51 -6.07
CA ALA A 246 -10.10 -3.94 -5.82
C ALA A 246 -9.41 -4.61 -7.03
N GLU A 247 -8.08 -4.78 -6.93
CA GLU A 247 -7.26 -5.37 -8.00
C GLU A 247 -7.30 -6.91 -8.03
N VAL A 248 -7.72 -7.55 -6.92
CA VAL A 248 -7.84 -9.01 -6.80
C VAL A 248 -9.29 -9.34 -6.48
N HIS A 249 -9.91 -10.19 -7.29
CA HIS A 249 -11.26 -10.68 -7.01
C HIS A 249 -11.20 -11.66 -5.83
N ARG A 250 -11.73 -11.25 -4.68
CA ARG A 250 -11.80 -12.08 -3.47
C ARG A 250 -13.28 -12.30 -3.12
N PRO A 251 -13.70 -13.51 -2.73
CA PRO A 251 -15.06 -13.74 -2.28
C PRO A 251 -15.36 -12.91 -1.02
N HIS A 252 -16.43 -12.11 -1.07
CA HIS A 252 -16.83 -11.27 0.04
C HIS A 252 -17.20 -12.08 1.28
N SER A 253 -16.58 -11.77 2.40
CA SER A 253 -17.06 -12.17 3.73
C SER A 253 -18.27 -11.31 4.09
N THR A 254 -19.35 -11.93 4.58
CA THR A 254 -20.62 -11.28 4.96
C THR A 254 -20.53 -10.33 6.17
N HIS A 255 -19.33 -10.06 6.70
CA HIS A 255 -19.09 -9.31 7.95
C HIS A 255 -18.85 -7.80 7.75
N ILE A 256 -19.43 -7.23 6.70
CA ILE A 256 -19.19 -5.85 6.22
C ILE A 256 -19.55 -4.77 7.26
N LEU A 257 -20.52 -5.03 8.15
CA LEU A 257 -21.08 -4.05 9.07
C LEU A 257 -20.31 -3.84 10.38
N HIS A 258 -19.38 -4.73 10.74
CA HIS A 258 -18.61 -4.58 12.00
C HIS A 258 -17.60 -3.42 11.97
N ASN A 259 -17.36 -2.89 10.77
CA ASN A 259 -16.34 -1.87 10.51
C ASN A 259 -16.87 -0.44 10.58
N LEU A 260 -18.18 -0.25 10.83
CA LEU A 260 -18.80 1.04 11.06
C LEU A 260 -18.86 1.36 12.56
N ARG A 261 -18.32 2.51 12.96
CA ARG A 261 -18.44 3.06 14.32
C ARG A 261 -19.01 4.48 14.24
N ILE A 262 -19.97 4.77 15.11
CA ILE A 262 -20.55 6.11 15.25
C ILE A 262 -20.29 6.52 16.70
N ASN A 263 -19.58 7.64 16.87
CA ASN A 263 -19.24 8.14 18.19
C ASN A 263 -19.91 9.50 18.40
N ASP A 264 -20.54 9.65 19.57
CA ASP A 264 -20.99 10.95 20.05
C ASP A 264 -19.74 11.77 20.44
N VAL A 265 -19.66 13.01 19.99
CA VAL A 265 -18.58 13.96 20.31
C VAL A 265 -18.97 14.85 21.48
#